data_AF-A0A2T5B455-F1
#
_entry.id   AF-A0A2T5B455-F1
#
_cell.length_a   1.000
_cell.length_b   1.000
_cell.length_c   1.000
_cell.angle_alpha   90.00
_cell.angle_beta   90.00
_cell.angle_gamma   90.00
#
_symmetry.space_group_name_H-M   'P 1'
#
loop_
_entity.id
_entity.type
_entity.pdbx_description
1 polymer ?
#
loop_
_entity_poly.entity_id
_entity_poly.type
_entity_poly.pdbx_seq_one_letter_code
_entity_poly.pdbx_strand_id
1 'polypeptide(L)'
;MDGAIESRSADGRWQMEFDLLDFRPPRDYVAWECLFGVRGTGDVERPLFADRGLPDDVSDPVREHALGDHQHNHTHVTWAEAGAVDWDEPLASRPAWYWTHRSDPEGEHLVRVTPTLREAAGAAYGGGLHLAPPEWPPGTEVHLDGAVYRPVVLTARMLAPPDEGCWAEVWSAMRDLAAERGDEHVRLIVWFG
;
A
#
# COMPACT_ATOMS: atom_id res chain seq x y z
N MET A 1 7.08 11.96 2.37
CA MET A 1 5.71 11.64 2.78
C MET A 1 5.62 12.13 4.19
N ASP A 2 4.65 12.99 4.43
CA ASP A 2 4.32 13.55 5.73
C ASP A 2 2.84 13.28 5.97
N GLY A 3 2.39 13.45 7.20
CA GLY A 3 1.01 13.18 7.55
C GLY A 3 0.72 13.42 9.00
N ALA A 4 -0.54 13.27 9.37
CA ALA A 4 -0.97 13.36 10.75
C ALA A 4 -2.15 12.43 11.01
N ILE A 5 -2.25 11.95 12.25
CA ILE A 5 -3.50 11.38 12.77
C ILE A 5 -4.21 12.49 13.52
N GLU A 6 -5.45 12.76 13.15
CA GLU A 6 -6.33 13.69 13.85
C GLU A 6 -7.46 12.95 14.57
N SER A 7 -7.88 13.49 15.71
CA SER A 7 -9.12 13.11 16.39
C SER A 7 -10.09 14.28 16.48
N ARG A 8 -11.40 13.98 16.55
CA ARG A 8 -12.44 14.99 16.71
C ARG A 8 -12.78 15.18 18.18
N SER A 9 -12.62 16.39 18.69
CA SER A 9 -12.97 16.77 20.05
C SER A 9 -14.49 16.88 20.23
N ALA A 10 -14.94 16.89 21.50
CA ALA A 10 -16.36 16.99 21.84
C ALA A 10 -17.04 18.29 21.37
N ASP A 11 -16.28 19.36 21.14
CA ASP A 11 -16.76 20.61 20.54
C ASP A 11 -16.79 20.57 19.00
N GLY A 12 -16.47 19.42 18.40
CA GLY A 12 -16.59 19.14 16.97
C GLY A 12 -15.39 19.54 16.12
N ARG A 13 -14.29 20.01 16.72
CA ARG A 13 -13.06 20.41 16.02
C ARG A 13 -12.10 19.24 15.85
N TRP A 14 -11.32 19.25 14.78
CA TRP A 14 -10.22 18.30 14.60
C TRP A 14 -8.96 18.78 15.33
N GLN A 15 -8.25 17.85 15.95
CA GLN A 15 -7.00 18.09 16.65
C GLN A 15 -5.98 17.06 16.20
N MET A 16 -4.75 17.52 15.93
CA MET A 16 -3.63 16.64 15.63
C MET A 16 -3.22 15.90 16.91
N GLU A 17 -3.22 14.57 16.86
CA GLU A 17 -2.79 13.68 17.95
C GLU A 17 -1.36 13.19 17.73
N PHE A 18 -1.02 12.86 16.48
CA PHE A 18 0.29 12.35 16.10
C PHE A 18 0.79 12.96 14.80
N ASP A 19 2.09 13.23 14.74
CA ASP A 19 2.79 13.43 13.48
C ASP A 19 3.12 12.06 12.89
N LEU A 20 2.86 11.85 11.60
CA LEU A 20 3.17 10.58 10.95
C LEU A 20 4.68 10.28 10.99
N LEU A 21 5.54 11.30 11.06
CA LEU A 21 6.99 11.15 11.20
C LEU A 21 7.40 10.53 12.54
N ASP A 22 6.57 10.57 13.58
CA ASP A 22 6.83 9.92 14.86
C ASP A 22 6.91 8.39 14.72
N PHE A 23 6.17 7.82 13.75
CA PHE A 23 6.20 6.39 13.38
C PHE A 23 7.36 6.02 12.44
N ARG A 24 8.19 7.01 12.06
CA ARG A 24 9.35 6.84 11.18
C ARG A 24 9.06 6.02 9.91
N PRO A 25 8.02 6.39 9.13
CA PRO A 25 7.65 5.64 7.95
C PRO A 25 8.85 5.59 6.97
N PRO A 26 9.25 4.40 6.50
CA PRO A 26 10.29 4.29 5.51
C PRO A 26 9.81 4.91 4.19
N ARG A 27 10.77 5.22 3.31
CA ARG A 27 10.46 5.57 1.92
C ARG A 27 10.10 4.30 1.15
N ASP A 28 8.87 3.86 1.33
CA ASP A 28 8.32 2.64 0.76
C ASP A 28 7.29 2.95 -0.32
N TYR A 29 7.78 3.05 -1.56
CA TYR A 29 6.95 3.30 -2.73
C TYR A 29 5.94 2.18 -3.03
N VAL A 30 6.18 0.97 -2.53
CA VAL A 30 5.25 -0.16 -2.72
C VAL A 30 4.02 0.04 -1.84
N ALA A 31 4.25 0.35 -0.57
CA ALA A 31 3.16 0.69 0.34
C ALA A 31 2.42 1.97 -0.12
N TRP A 32 3.14 2.98 -0.63
CA TRP A 32 2.50 4.22 -1.10
C TRP A 32 1.66 4.03 -2.37
N GLU A 33 2.11 3.19 -3.30
CA GLU A 33 1.32 2.80 -4.46
C GLU A 33 0.03 2.09 -4.02
N CYS A 34 0.14 1.13 -3.11
CA CYS A 34 -0.98 0.35 -2.59
C CYS A 34 -2.01 1.21 -1.82
N LEU A 35 -1.54 1.99 -0.86
CA LEU A 35 -2.40 2.73 0.06
C LEU A 35 -2.93 4.02 -0.56
N PHE A 36 -2.10 4.75 -1.31
CA PHE A 36 -2.38 6.13 -1.70
C PHE A 36 -2.27 6.39 -3.20
N GLY A 37 -1.90 5.39 -4.00
CA GLY A 37 -1.75 5.56 -5.46
C GLY A 37 -0.52 6.37 -5.87
N VAL A 38 0.49 6.50 -5.00
CA VAL A 38 1.64 7.39 -5.24
C VAL A 38 2.92 6.64 -5.62
N ARG A 39 3.48 7.02 -6.78
CA ARG A 39 4.82 6.63 -7.29
C ARG A 39 5.12 5.12 -7.22
N GLY A 40 4.30 4.34 -7.92
CA GLY A 40 4.37 2.89 -7.95
C GLY A 40 5.02 2.24 -9.17
N THR A 41 4.89 0.92 -9.24
CA THR A 41 5.33 0.07 -10.36
C THR A 41 4.30 -0.09 -11.48
N GLY A 42 3.06 0.38 -11.29
CA GLY A 42 1.95 0.24 -12.24
C GLY A 42 1.21 -1.10 -12.14
N ASP A 43 1.46 -1.85 -11.06
CA ASP A 43 0.82 -3.15 -10.80
C ASP A 43 -0.44 -3.03 -9.92
N VAL A 44 -0.68 -1.85 -9.34
CA VAL A 44 -1.90 -1.53 -8.58
C VAL A 44 -2.83 -0.70 -9.45
N GLU A 45 -4.05 -1.21 -9.69
CA GLU A 45 -5.09 -0.51 -10.44
C GLU A 45 -6.07 0.22 -9.51
N ARG A 46 -6.24 -0.29 -8.28
CA ARG A 46 -7.21 0.18 -7.28
C ARG A 46 -6.50 0.41 -5.94
N PRO A 47 -5.78 1.54 -5.76
CA PRO A 47 -5.24 1.91 -4.45
C PRO A 47 -6.37 2.17 -3.44
N LEU A 48 -6.13 1.87 -2.16
CA LEU A 48 -7.19 1.88 -1.13
C LEU A 48 -7.75 3.27 -0.85
N PHE A 49 -6.87 4.27 -0.74
CA PHE A 49 -7.20 5.61 -0.25
C PHE A 49 -6.61 6.70 -1.15
N ALA A 50 -6.57 6.51 -2.47
CA ALA A 50 -6.06 7.53 -3.39
C ALA A 50 -7.09 8.65 -3.65
N ASP A 51 -6.59 9.82 -4.05
CA ASP A 51 -7.35 10.91 -4.67
C ASP A 51 -8.53 11.48 -3.85
N ARG A 52 -8.45 11.45 -2.52
CA ARG A 52 -9.51 12.00 -1.64
C ARG A 52 -9.30 13.47 -1.26
N GLY A 53 -8.11 14.01 -1.50
CA GLY A 53 -7.77 15.39 -1.20
C GLY A 53 -7.55 15.67 0.29
N LEU A 54 -7.25 16.93 0.59
CA LEU A 54 -7.14 17.46 1.95
C LEU A 54 -8.54 17.92 2.42
N PRO A 55 -9.04 17.46 3.59
CA PRO A 55 -10.31 17.97 4.12
C PRO A 55 -10.27 19.48 4.40
N ASP A 56 -11.39 20.16 4.23
CA ASP A 56 -11.47 21.61 4.49
C ASP A 56 -11.36 21.94 5.99
N ASP A 57 -11.71 20.99 6.85
CA ASP A 57 -11.81 21.13 8.31
C ASP A 57 -10.60 20.56 9.07
N VAL A 58 -9.45 20.40 8.40
CA VAL A 58 -8.20 20.03 9.08
C VAL A 58 -7.82 21.00 10.19
N SER A 59 -7.16 20.45 11.21
CA SER A 59 -6.63 21.22 12.33
C SER A 59 -5.59 22.23 11.86
N ASP A 60 -5.39 23.29 12.65
CA ASP A 60 -4.43 24.35 12.32
C ASP A 60 -3.01 23.81 12.09
N PRO A 61 -2.47 22.89 12.91
CA PRO A 61 -1.15 22.29 12.65
C PRO A 61 -1.07 21.58 11.29
N VAL A 62 -2.08 20.81 10.90
CA VAL A 62 -2.09 20.14 9.59
C VAL A 62 -2.20 21.16 8.46
N ARG A 63 -3.03 22.18 8.61
CA ARG A 63 -3.19 23.25 7.61
C ARG A 63 -1.87 23.97 7.34
N GLU A 64 -1.10 24.25 8.37
CA GLU A 64 0.20 24.93 8.27
C GLU A 64 1.23 24.11 7.47
N HIS A 65 1.25 22.78 7.63
CA HIS A 65 2.25 21.91 7.00
C HIS A 65 1.81 21.33 5.65
N ALA A 66 0.52 21.11 5.45
CA ALA A 66 -0.01 20.46 4.26
C ALA A 66 -0.16 21.40 3.05
N LEU A 67 -0.23 22.72 3.23
CA LEU A 67 -0.54 23.69 2.15
C LEU A 67 0.68 24.30 1.43
N GLY A 68 1.88 23.74 1.59
CA GLY A 68 3.07 24.23 0.89
C GLY A 68 3.06 23.99 -0.63
N ASP A 69 3.72 24.86 -1.40
CA ASP A 69 3.76 24.82 -2.89
C ASP A 69 4.30 23.51 -3.49
N HIS A 70 5.03 22.71 -2.70
CA HIS A 70 5.58 21.42 -3.12
C HIS A 70 4.74 20.22 -2.66
N GLN A 71 3.72 20.46 -1.83
CA GLN A 71 2.87 19.39 -1.31
C GLN A 71 1.78 19.04 -2.32
N HIS A 72 1.62 17.74 -2.55
CA HIS A 72 0.72 17.20 -3.56
C HIS A 72 0.15 15.84 -3.15
N ASN A 73 -0.84 15.36 -3.90
CA ASN A 73 -1.48 14.05 -3.70
C ASN A 73 -2.00 13.86 -2.27
N HIS A 74 -2.59 14.91 -1.71
CA HIS A 74 -3.25 14.84 -0.40
C HIS A 74 -4.35 13.80 -0.43
N THR A 75 -4.42 13.04 0.65
CA THR A 75 -5.51 12.10 0.86
C THR A 75 -5.75 11.88 2.34
N HIS A 76 -6.91 11.31 2.66
CA HIS A 76 -7.31 11.05 4.03
C HIS A 76 -8.17 9.80 4.14
N VAL A 77 -8.19 9.20 5.33
CA VAL A 77 -8.99 8.01 5.64
C VAL A 77 -9.42 8.04 7.09
N THR A 78 -10.69 7.77 7.38
CA THR A 78 -11.17 7.60 8.77
C THR A 78 -10.84 6.20 9.29
N TRP A 79 -10.87 6.01 10.62
CA TRP A 79 -10.75 4.66 11.16
C TRP A 79 -11.91 3.76 10.73
N ALA A 80 -13.13 4.30 10.61
CA ALA A 80 -14.27 3.56 10.07
C ALA A 80 -13.99 2.98 8.68
N GLU A 81 -13.38 3.77 7.79
CA GLU A 81 -13.01 3.32 6.45
C GLU A 81 -11.84 2.32 6.47
N ALA A 82 -10.76 2.62 7.20
CA ALA A 82 -9.60 1.74 7.29
C ALA A 82 -9.95 0.38 7.92
N GLY A 83 -10.82 0.37 8.93
CA GLY A 83 -11.30 -0.83 9.60
C GLY A 83 -12.26 -1.68 8.75
N ALA A 84 -12.85 -1.10 7.70
CA ALA A 84 -13.75 -1.80 6.78
C ALA A 84 -13.02 -2.40 5.56
N VAL A 85 -11.72 -2.15 5.40
CA VAL A 85 -10.94 -2.65 4.26
C VAL A 85 -10.86 -4.19 4.28
N ASP A 86 -11.21 -4.80 3.15
CA ASP A 86 -10.80 -6.17 2.84
C ASP A 86 -9.35 -6.15 2.30
N TRP A 87 -8.39 -6.46 3.17
CA TRP A 87 -6.97 -6.43 2.84
C TRP A 87 -6.54 -7.54 1.87
N ASP A 88 -7.41 -8.53 1.66
CA ASP A 88 -7.19 -9.66 0.77
C ASP A 88 -7.90 -9.48 -0.59
N GLU A 89 -8.61 -8.35 -0.79
CA GLU A 89 -9.19 -8.00 -2.08
C GLU A 89 -8.08 -7.73 -3.12
N PRO A 90 -8.21 -8.24 -4.36
CA PRO A 90 -7.32 -7.92 -5.45
C PRO A 90 -7.22 -6.41 -5.74
N LEU A 91 -5.99 -5.89 -5.81
CA LEU A 91 -5.69 -4.50 -6.19
C LEU A 91 -5.67 -4.28 -7.71
N ALA A 92 -5.68 -5.35 -8.50
CA ALA A 92 -5.72 -5.31 -9.96
C ALA A 92 -6.57 -6.46 -10.51
N SER A 93 -7.00 -6.33 -11.76
CA SER A 93 -7.78 -7.36 -12.47
C SER A 93 -6.92 -8.48 -13.07
N ARG A 94 -5.60 -8.28 -13.10
CA ARG A 94 -4.61 -9.14 -13.77
C ARG A 94 -3.39 -9.36 -12.87
N PRO A 95 -2.57 -10.39 -13.17
CA PRO A 95 -1.30 -10.57 -12.47
C PRO A 95 -0.37 -9.35 -12.62
N ALA A 96 0.52 -9.21 -11.66
CA ALA A 96 1.55 -8.18 -11.62
C ALA A 96 2.68 -8.46 -12.63
N TRP A 97 3.20 -7.41 -13.25
CA TRP A 97 4.35 -7.44 -14.16
C TRP A 97 5.69 -7.57 -13.44
N TYR A 98 5.77 -6.99 -12.24
CA TYR A 98 7.02 -6.85 -11.49
C TYR A 98 7.08 -7.69 -10.23
N TRP A 99 6.04 -8.49 -9.96
CA TRP A 99 5.96 -9.38 -8.80
C TRP A 99 5.56 -10.80 -9.19
N THR A 100 5.97 -11.77 -8.37
CA THR A 100 5.65 -13.19 -8.51
C THR A 100 5.62 -13.83 -7.13
N HIS A 101 4.82 -14.88 -6.94
CA HIS A 101 5.05 -15.82 -5.85
C HIS A 101 6.27 -16.67 -6.20
N ARG A 102 7.11 -16.94 -5.21
CA ARG A 102 8.22 -17.89 -5.23
C ARG A 102 8.00 -18.89 -4.10
N SER A 103 7.81 -20.15 -4.44
CA SER A 103 7.77 -21.26 -3.49
C SER A 103 9.12 -21.98 -3.51
N ASP A 104 9.73 -22.15 -2.35
CA ASP A 104 10.96 -22.91 -2.14
C ASP A 104 10.87 -23.72 -0.82
N PRO A 105 11.91 -24.46 -0.41
CA PRO A 105 11.86 -25.23 0.84
C PRO A 105 11.67 -24.40 2.13
N GLU A 106 11.92 -23.09 2.11
CA GLU A 106 11.75 -22.18 3.26
C GLU A 106 10.30 -21.65 3.34
N GLY A 107 9.59 -21.61 2.22
CA GLY A 107 8.16 -21.29 2.18
C GLY A 107 7.73 -20.58 0.91
N GLU A 108 6.66 -19.79 1.03
CA GLU A 108 6.17 -18.93 -0.04
C GLU A 108 6.54 -17.47 0.21
N HIS A 109 7.06 -16.83 -0.82
CA HIS A 109 7.56 -15.46 -0.75
C HIS A 109 7.01 -14.65 -1.92
N LEU A 110 6.59 -13.41 -1.64
CA LEU A 110 6.38 -12.42 -2.68
C LEU A 110 7.72 -11.82 -3.07
N VAL A 111 8.12 -11.94 -4.33
CA VAL A 111 9.42 -11.44 -4.79
C VAL A 111 9.31 -10.63 -6.08
N ARG A 112 10.28 -9.72 -6.27
CA ARG A 112 10.40 -8.96 -7.52
C ARG A 112 10.83 -9.87 -8.67
N VAL A 113 10.23 -9.66 -9.83
CA VAL A 113 10.59 -10.37 -11.07
C VAL A 113 11.99 -9.95 -11.51
N THR A 114 12.88 -10.91 -11.67
CA THR A 114 14.26 -10.68 -12.13
C THR A 114 14.37 -10.87 -13.65
N PRO A 115 15.41 -10.30 -14.31
CA PRO A 115 15.69 -10.58 -15.71
C PRO A 115 15.87 -12.08 -15.98
N THR A 116 16.57 -12.81 -15.09
CA THR A 116 16.78 -14.26 -15.20
C THR A 116 15.46 -15.03 -15.16
N LEU A 117 14.51 -14.62 -14.32
CA LEU A 117 13.18 -15.25 -14.31
C LEU A 117 12.44 -15.02 -15.63
N ARG A 118 12.51 -13.81 -16.20
CA ARG A 118 11.89 -13.52 -17.50
C ARG A 118 12.51 -14.33 -18.63
N GLU A 119 13.83 -14.51 -18.61
CA GLU A 119 14.55 -15.37 -19.55
C GLU A 119 14.12 -16.84 -19.41
N ALA A 120 14.07 -17.36 -18.17
CA ALA A 120 13.63 -18.73 -17.89
C ALA A 120 12.19 -18.99 -18.36
N ALA A 121 11.28 -18.05 -18.10
CA ALA A 121 9.91 -18.10 -18.62
C ALA A 121 9.89 -18.10 -20.16
N GLY A 122 10.75 -17.28 -20.77
CA GLY A 122 10.94 -17.22 -22.21
C GLY A 122 11.43 -18.51 -22.84
N ALA A 123 12.38 -19.19 -22.19
CA ALA A 123 12.87 -20.49 -22.62
C ALA A 123 11.78 -21.57 -22.49
N ALA A 124 10.95 -21.50 -21.44
CA ALA A 124 9.87 -22.45 -21.20
C ALA A 124 8.68 -22.28 -22.16
N TYR A 125 8.28 -21.03 -22.45
CA TYR A 125 6.99 -20.74 -23.09
C TYR A 125 7.05 -19.76 -24.28
N GLY A 126 8.11 -18.96 -24.38
CA GLY A 126 8.19 -17.80 -25.28
C GLY A 126 9.13 -17.95 -26.48
N GLY A 127 9.65 -19.16 -26.73
CA GLY A 127 10.61 -19.38 -27.82
C GLY A 127 11.90 -18.56 -27.70
N GLY A 128 12.31 -18.23 -26.46
CA GLY A 128 13.51 -17.43 -26.17
C GLY A 128 13.29 -15.92 -26.00
N LEU A 129 12.05 -15.42 -26.12
CA LEU A 129 11.70 -14.04 -25.76
C LEU A 129 11.50 -13.91 -24.25
N HIS A 130 11.98 -12.81 -23.63
CA HIS A 130 11.75 -12.55 -22.20
C HIS A 130 10.25 -12.36 -21.93
N LEU A 131 9.69 -13.13 -21.00
CA LEU A 131 8.27 -13.05 -20.64
C LEU A 131 8.07 -12.58 -19.19
N ALA A 132 7.24 -11.57 -19.00
CA ALA A 132 6.75 -11.16 -17.69
C ALA A 132 5.61 -12.09 -17.21
N PRO A 133 5.33 -12.16 -15.89
CA PRO A 133 4.33 -13.07 -15.35
C PRO A 133 2.93 -13.03 -16.00
N PRO A 134 2.37 -11.86 -16.37
CA PRO A 134 1.06 -11.80 -17.02
C PRO A 134 1.04 -12.41 -18.44
N GLU A 135 2.21 -12.61 -19.04
CA GLU A 135 2.39 -13.14 -20.39
C GLU A 135 2.58 -14.66 -20.41
N TRP A 136 2.67 -15.30 -19.23
CA TRP A 136 2.81 -16.75 -19.14
C TRP A 136 1.48 -17.42 -19.52
N PRO A 137 1.52 -18.63 -20.13
CA PRO A 137 0.29 -19.37 -20.42
C PRO A 137 -0.52 -19.63 -19.13
N PRO A 138 -1.86 -19.56 -19.16
CA PRO A 138 -2.67 -19.74 -17.96
C PRO A 138 -2.41 -21.07 -17.24
N GLY A 139 -2.28 -21.01 -15.91
CA GLY A 139 -2.05 -22.18 -15.06
C GLY A 139 -0.62 -22.75 -15.11
N THR A 140 0.33 -22.04 -15.71
CA THR A 140 1.74 -22.45 -15.76
C THR A 140 2.59 -21.83 -14.65
N GLU A 141 3.74 -22.46 -14.40
CA GLU A 141 4.69 -22.09 -13.37
C GLU A 141 6.12 -22.26 -13.89
N VAL A 142 7.02 -21.36 -13.52
CA VAL A 142 8.41 -21.39 -13.96
C VAL A 142 9.28 -22.01 -12.88
N HIS A 143 10.04 -23.04 -13.23
CA HIS A 143 11.00 -23.71 -12.34
C HIS A 143 12.38 -23.12 -12.59
N LEU A 144 13.00 -22.56 -11.55
CA LEU A 144 14.32 -21.91 -11.64
C LEU A 144 15.05 -22.09 -10.30
N ASP A 145 16.29 -22.58 -10.37
CA ASP A 145 17.20 -22.73 -9.22
C ASP A 145 16.58 -23.47 -8.00
N GLY A 146 15.75 -24.49 -8.28
CA GLY A 146 15.09 -25.29 -7.25
C GLY A 146 13.87 -24.63 -6.59
N ALA A 147 13.45 -23.46 -7.09
CA ALA A 147 12.22 -22.78 -6.68
C ALA A 147 11.19 -22.79 -7.81
N VAL A 148 9.91 -22.63 -7.43
CA VAL A 148 8.77 -22.56 -8.35
C VAL A 148 8.17 -21.17 -8.29
N TYR A 149 7.99 -20.54 -9.44
CA TYR A 149 7.48 -19.19 -9.57
C TYR A 149 6.10 -19.18 -10.22
N ARG A 150 5.17 -18.38 -9.67
CA ARG A 150 3.79 -18.26 -10.16
C ARG A 150 3.37 -16.80 -10.28
N PRO A 151 2.62 -16.41 -11.34
CA PRO A 151 2.05 -15.07 -11.43
C PRO A 151 1.19 -14.78 -10.20
N VAL A 152 1.23 -13.54 -9.72
CA VAL A 152 0.51 -13.10 -8.52
C VAL A 152 -0.45 -11.97 -8.87
N VAL A 153 -1.66 -12.02 -8.34
CA VAL A 153 -2.56 -10.88 -8.26
C VAL A 153 -2.37 -10.27 -6.88
N LEU A 154 -1.90 -9.03 -6.83
CA LEU A 154 -1.51 -8.38 -5.57
C LEU A 154 -2.75 -8.01 -4.74
N THR A 155 -2.62 -8.14 -3.43
CA THR A 155 -3.57 -7.63 -2.44
C THR A 155 -2.89 -6.58 -1.56
N ALA A 156 -3.66 -5.80 -0.81
CA ALA A 156 -3.10 -4.81 0.09
C ALA A 156 -2.26 -5.46 1.20
N ARG A 157 -2.71 -6.60 1.74
CA ARG A 157 -1.97 -7.36 2.76
C ARG A 157 -0.56 -7.74 2.30
N MET A 158 -0.38 -8.04 1.01
CA MET A 158 0.92 -8.41 0.47
C MET A 158 1.90 -7.23 0.36
N LEU A 159 1.40 -6.01 0.15
CA LEU A 159 2.22 -4.83 -0.16
C LEU A 159 2.41 -3.89 1.02
N ALA A 160 1.39 -3.78 1.88
CA ALA A 160 1.37 -2.98 3.09
C ALA A 160 0.58 -3.75 4.16
N PRO A 161 1.16 -4.82 4.75
CA PRO A 161 0.46 -5.62 5.73
C PRO A 161 -0.06 -4.74 6.88
N PRO A 162 -1.35 -4.84 7.26
CA PRO A 162 -1.93 -3.97 8.28
C PRO A 162 -1.42 -4.28 9.70
N ASP A 163 -0.72 -5.40 9.86
CA ASP A 163 -0.26 -5.97 11.12
C ASP A 163 1.28 -6.10 11.19
N GLU A 164 2.01 -5.63 10.18
CA GLU A 164 3.47 -5.59 10.18
C GLU A 164 4.04 -4.20 9.85
N GLY A 165 5.28 -3.96 10.29
CA GLY A 165 6.03 -2.74 9.97
C GLY A 165 5.41 -1.45 10.52
N CYS A 166 5.76 -0.32 9.90
CA CYS A 166 5.32 1.01 10.38
C CYS A 166 3.81 1.21 10.27
N TRP A 167 3.17 0.62 9.27
CA TRP A 167 1.72 0.80 9.04
C TRP A 167 0.90 0.13 10.14
N ALA A 168 1.38 -0.99 10.70
CA ALA A 168 0.75 -1.59 11.87
C ALA A 168 0.70 -0.66 13.08
N GLU A 169 1.76 0.11 13.31
CA GLU A 169 1.81 1.08 14.41
C GLU A 169 0.84 2.25 14.15
N VAL A 170 0.77 2.75 12.92
CA VAL A 170 -0.18 3.80 12.51
C VAL A 170 -1.63 3.32 12.69
N TRP A 171 -1.97 2.14 12.18
CA TRP A 171 -3.31 1.56 12.32
C TRP A 171 -3.66 1.25 13.77
N SER A 172 -2.70 0.80 14.58
CA SER A 172 -2.90 0.62 16.01
C SER A 172 -3.21 1.94 16.72
N ALA A 173 -2.47 3.00 16.43
CA ALA A 173 -2.71 4.32 17.02
C ALA A 173 -4.10 4.85 16.65
N MET A 174 -4.51 4.71 15.38
CA MET A 174 -5.87 5.09 14.96
C MET A 174 -6.94 4.28 15.69
N ARG A 175 -6.77 2.96 15.80
CA ARG A 175 -7.70 2.07 16.51
C ARG A 175 -7.86 2.45 17.98
N ASP A 176 -6.75 2.74 18.65
CA ASP A 176 -6.75 3.05 20.08
C ASP A 176 -7.44 4.40 20.34
N LEU A 177 -7.19 5.42 19.50
CA LEU A 177 -7.94 6.67 19.52
C LEU A 177 -9.43 6.45 19.23
N ALA A 178 -9.76 5.61 18.25
CA ALA A 178 -11.14 5.36 17.85
C ALA A 178 -11.94 4.64 18.94
N ALA A 179 -11.30 3.80 19.75
CA ALA A 179 -11.93 3.18 20.92
C ALA A 179 -12.44 4.23 21.95
N GLU A 180 -11.80 5.40 22.01
CA GLU A 180 -12.20 6.49 22.91
C GLU A 180 -13.09 7.55 22.25
N ARG A 181 -12.90 7.80 20.96
CA ARG A 181 -13.51 8.93 20.24
C ARG A 181 -14.63 8.51 19.30
N GLY A 182 -14.66 7.25 18.88
CA GLY A 182 -15.52 6.69 17.83
C GLY A 182 -14.82 6.64 16.47
N ASP A 183 -15.17 5.64 15.67
CA ASP A 183 -14.48 5.30 14.42
C ASP A 183 -14.52 6.42 13.35
N GLU A 184 -15.59 7.21 13.33
CA GLU A 184 -15.75 8.37 12.43
C GLU A 184 -15.01 9.62 12.91
N HIS A 185 -14.48 9.60 14.13
CA HIS A 185 -13.84 10.74 14.80
C HIS A 185 -12.33 10.61 14.87
N VAL A 186 -11.74 9.68 14.10
CA VAL A 186 -10.30 9.53 13.94
C VAL A 186 -9.99 9.41 12.46
N ARG A 187 -9.01 10.18 11.98
CA ARG A 187 -8.57 10.10 10.59
C ARG A 187 -7.07 10.22 10.45
N LEU A 188 -6.52 9.52 9.47
CA LEU A 188 -5.19 9.74 8.95
C LEU A 188 -5.29 10.69 7.75
N ILE A 189 -4.38 11.65 7.68
CA ILE A 189 -4.19 12.54 6.54
C ILE A 189 -2.74 12.38 6.09
N VAL A 190 -2.52 12.25 4.79
CA VAL A 190 -1.19 12.05 4.19
C VAL A 190 -1.01 12.99 3.01
N TRP A 191 0.22 13.49 2.85
CA TRP A 191 0.64 14.25 1.68
C TRP A 191 2.11 13.98 1.34
N PHE A 192 2.51 14.42 0.15
CA PHE A 192 3.81 14.10 -0.42
C PHE A 192 4.47 15.35 -1.01
N GLY A 193 5.78 15.47 -0.83
CA GLY A 193 6.65 16.46 -1.46
C GLY A 193 7.90 15.83 -2.10
#